data_AF-A0A358AD43-F1
#
_entry.id   AF-A0A358AD43-F1
#
_cell.length_a   1.000
_cell.length_b   1.000
_cell.length_c   1.000
_cell.angle_alpha   90.00
_cell.angle_beta   90.00
_cell.angle_gamma   90.00
#
_symmetry.space_group_name_H-M   'P 1'
#
loop_
_entity.id
_entity.type
_entity.pdbx_description
1 polymer ?
#
loop_
_entity_poly.entity_id
_entity_poly.type
_entity_poly.pdbx_seq_one_letter_code
_entity_poly.pdbx_strand_id
1 'polypeptide(L)'
;MALLAFLFIGGGCSEVPGDEEINYEDDVKPLIETKTEAKVRGSCSFIEGQSTCIDFIGEVFTEDRMRMSCTEGKFSLDACPYSDLGGCQATPGTVSESIIWSYDYGGQPISAEEAGYAAQACNAMSISKWVLPSDLLKK
;
A
#
# COMPACT_ATOMS: atom_id res chain seq x y z
N MET A 1 -13.30 -56.12 33.23
CA MET A 1 -11.99 -55.53 33.59
C MET A 1 -11.24 -55.24 32.29
N ALA A 2 -10.67 -54.04 32.15
CA ALA A 2 -9.95 -53.49 30.98
C ALA A 2 -10.83 -53.20 29.76
N LEU A 3 -11.14 -51.95 29.37
CA LEU A 3 -10.31 -50.75 29.09
C LEU A 3 -9.41 -50.96 27.86
N LEU A 4 -9.84 -50.45 26.70
CA LEU A 4 -9.00 -50.20 25.53
C LEU A 4 -9.66 -49.13 24.64
N ALA A 5 -9.76 -47.94 25.22
CA ALA A 5 -9.82 -46.70 24.47
C ALA A 5 -8.38 -46.33 24.10
N PHE A 6 -7.92 -46.65 22.88
CA PHE A 6 -6.66 -46.11 22.32
C PHE A 6 -6.64 -46.34 20.81
N LEU A 7 -7.40 -45.52 20.05
CA LEU A 7 -7.31 -45.46 18.58
C LEU A 7 -7.43 -44.03 18.05
N PHE A 8 -6.85 -43.07 18.77
CA PHE A 8 -6.56 -41.73 18.23
C PHE A 8 -5.13 -41.34 18.58
N ILE A 9 -4.17 -42.06 18.01
CA ILE A 9 -2.79 -41.57 17.91
C ILE A 9 -2.79 -40.64 16.69
N GLY A 10 -2.90 -39.35 16.97
CA GLY A 10 -2.75 -38.31 15.98
C GLY A 10 -1.37 -38.41 15.35
N GLY A 11 -1.33 -38.52 14.02
CA GLY A 11 -0.18 -38.13 13.22
C GLY A 11 -0.10 -36.60 13.22
N GLY A 12 0.30 -36.03 14.35
CA GLY A 12 0.80 -34.67 14.40
C GLY A 12 2.16 -34.66 13.70
N CYS A 13 2.38 -33.65 12.85
CA CYS A 13 3.66 -33.44 12.17
C CYS A 13 4.78 -33.38 13.23
N SER A 14 5.54 -34.46 13.34
CA SER A 14 6.82 -34.46 14.04
C SER A 14 7.78 -33.59 13.24
N GLU A 15 8.60 -32.82 13.95
CA GLU A 15 9.58 -31.83 13.45
C GLU A 15 9.00 -30.41 13.30
N VAL A 16 8.83 -29.75 14.45
CA VAL A 16 9.09 -28.31 14.51
C VAL A 16 10.61 -28.17 14.38
N PRO A 17 11.13 -27.52 13.32
CA PRO A 17 12.56 -27.23 13.24
C PRO A 17 12.95 -26.44 14.49
N GLY A 18 14.04 -26.84 15.15
CA GLY A 18 14.51 -26.16 16.35
C GLY A 18 14.67 -24.66 16.10
N ASP A 19 14.38 -23.85 17.13
CA ASP A 19 14.38 -22.40 17.10
C ASP A 19 15.66 -21.86 16.42
N GLU A 20 15.60 -21.60 15.11
CA GLU A 20 16.61 -20.79 14.42
C GLU A 20 16.40 -19.37 14.94
N GLU A 21 17.36 -18.90 15.75
CA GLU A 21 17.38 -17.54 16.26
C GLU A 21 17.54 -16.59 15.08
N ILE A 22 16.42 -16.06 14.56
CA ILE A 22 16.40 -15.10 13.46
C ILE A 22 17.19 -13.86 13.89
N ASN A 23 18.34 -13.63 13.25
CA ASN A 23 19.17 -12.47 13.50
C ASN A 23 18.65 -11.30 12.65
N TYR A 24 18.15 -10.25 13.31
CA TYR A 24 17.59 -9.10 12.61
C TYR A 24 18.59 -8.44 11.63
N GLU A 25 19.85 -8.28 12.01
CA GLU A 25 20.84 -7.56 11.20
C GLU A 25 21.27 -8.36 9.97
N ASP A 26 21.40 -9.67 10.11
CA ASP A 26 21.92 -10.53 9.04
C ASP A 26 20.80 -11.14 8.18
N ASP A 27 19.66 -11.47 8.78
CA ASP A 27 18.58 -12.22 8.11
C ASP A 27 17.42 -11.34 7.67
N VAL A 28 17.06 -10.30 8.44
CA VAL A 28 15.84 -9.50 8.20
C VAL A 28 16.16 -8.18 7.50
N LYS A 29 17.11 -7.43 8.04
CA LYS A 29 17.45 -6.07 7.60
C LYS A 29 17.78 -5.99 6.11
N PRO A 30 18.56 -6.92 5.50
CA PRO A 30 18.84 -6.88 4.07
C PRO A 30 17.61 -7.11 3.19
N LEU A 31 16.55 -7.72 3.73
CA LEU A 31 15.29 -7.99 3.02
C LEU A 31 14.31 -6.82 3.07
N ILE A 32 14.47 -5.92 4.05
CA ILE A 32 13.56 -4.78 4.28
C ILE A 32 14.18 -3.42 3.94
N GLU A 33 15.51 -3.33 3.83
CA GLU A 33 16.19 -2.12 3.38
C GLU A 33 16.06 -1.94 1.86
N THR A 34 15.30 -0.92 1.48
CA THR A 34 15.20 -0.46 0.09
C THR A 34 16.44 0.31 -0.32
N LYS A 35 16.99 -0.03 -1.49
CA LYS A 35 18.16 0.64 -2.09
C LYS A 35 17.76 1.73 -3.10
N THR A 36 16.46 1.92 -3.36
CA THR A 36 15.99 2.82 -4.40
C THR A 36 15.14 3.96 -3.87
N GLU A 37 15.24 5.12 -4.52
CA GLU A 37 14.40 6.28 -4.25
C GLU A 37 12.92 5.94 -4.42
N ALA A 38 12.08 6.46 -3.52
CA ALA A 38 10.63 6.36 -3.58
C ALA A 38 10.11 7.10 -4.84
N LYS A 39 9.94 6.35 -5.94
CA LYS A 39 9.42 6.85 -7.22
C LYS A 39 8.07 6.21 -7.52
N VAL A 40 7.19 6.99 -8.15
CA VAL A 40 5.95 6.48 -8.75
C VAL A 40 6.34 5.46 -9.82
N ARG A 41 5.76 4.25 -9.73
CA ARG A 41 5.99 3.14 -10.66
C ARG A 41 4.85 2.96 -11.66
N GLY A 42 3.68 3.49 -11.33
CA GLY A 42 2.47 3.45 -12.14
C GLY A 42 1.27 3.90 -11.32
N SER A 43 0.10 3.86 -11.93
CA SER A 43 -1.14 4.29 -11.32
C SER A 43 -2.32 3.37 -11.65
N CYS A 44 -3.37 3.52 -10.85
CA CYS A 44 -4.67 2.93 -11.09
C CYS A 44 -5.78 3.99 -10.99
N SER A 45 -6.46 4.24 -12.10
CA SER A 45 -7.57 5.20 -12.14
C SER A 45 -8.92 4.51 -11.93
N PHE A 46 -9.63 4.93 -10.89
CA PHE A 46 -11.04 4.60 -10.62
C PHE A 46 -11.95 5.81 -10.81
N ILE A 47 -11.48 6.86 -11.51
CA ILE A 47 -12.15 8.16 -11.56
C ILE A 47 -13.60 8.06 -12.06
N GLU A 48 -13.86 7.21 -13.06
CA GLU A 48 -15.20 7.08 -13.64
C GLU A 48 -16.23 6.46 -12.68
N GLY A 49 -15.79 5.68 -11.69
CA GLY A 49 -16.69 4.98 -10.75
C GLY A 49 -16.59 5.43 -9.30
N GLN A 50 -15.44 5.96 -8.88
CA GLN A 50 -15.13 6.28 -7.48
C GLN A 50 -14.47 7.66 -7.33
N SER A 51 -14.27 8.40 -8.42
CA SER A 51 -13.60 9.71 -8.43
C SER A 51 -12.24 9.71 -7.71
N THR A 52 -11.50 8.60 -7.84
CA THR A 52 -10.17 8.44 -7.24
C THR A 52 -9.16 7.88 -8.23
N CYS A 53 -7.89 8.17 -7.99
CA CYS A 53 -6.76 7.56 -8.69
C CYS A 53 -5.66 7.28 -7.66
N ILE A 54 -4.98 6.14 -7.81
CA ILE A 54 -3.95 5.69 -6.88
C ILE A 54 -2.61 5.67 -7.59
N ASP A 55 -1.62 6.40 -7.09
CA ASP A 55 -0.22 6.24 -7.47
C ASP A 55 0.43 5.15 -6.62
N PHE A 56 1.16 4.24 -7.26
CA PHE A 56 1.96 3.21 -6.61
C PHE A 56 3.41 3.66 -6.50
N ILE A 57 3.95 3.76 -5.28
CA ILE A 57 5.28 4.33 -5.01
C ILE A 57 6.17 3.31 -4.30
N GLY A 58 7.39 3.14 -4.79
CA GLY A 58 8.38 2.24 -4.21
C GLY A 58 8.62 0.98 -5.03
N GLU A 59 9.69 0.26 -4.69
CA GLU A 59 10.19 -0.88 -5.48
C GLU A 59 9.35 -2.15 -5.37
N VAL A 60 8.50 -2.27 -4.36
CA VAL A 60 7.64 -3.45 -4.19
C VAL A 60 6.58 -3.56 -5.29
N PHE A 61 6.27 -2.45 -5.96
CA PHE A 61 5.24 -2.36 -7.00
C PHE A 61 5.82 -2.71 -8.37
N THR A 62 5.91 -4.01 -8.64
CA THR A 62 6.11 -4.53 -10.00
C THR A 62 4.87 -4.30 -10.87
N GLU A 63 5.03 -4.32 -12.19
CA GLU A 63 3.90 -4.14 -13.11
C GLU A 63 2.77 -5.13 -12.84
N ASP A 64 3.10 -6.42 -12.70
CA ASP A 64 2.10 -7.46 -12.40
C ASP A 64 1.36 -7.18 -11.09
N ARG A 65 2.08 -6.75 -10.05
CA ARG A 65 1.47 -6.41 -8.75
C ARG A 65 0.54 -5.20 -8.86
N MET A 66 0.95 -4.17 -9.59
CA MET A 66 0.12 -2.99 -9.82
C MET A 66 -1.14 -3.34 -10.63
N ARG A 67 -1.01 -4.16 -11.68
CA ARG A 67 -2.14 -4.64 -12.48
C ARG A 67 -3.13 -5.44 -11.64
N MET A 68 -2.64 -6.36 -10.81
CA MET A 68 -3.50 -7.11 -9.89
C MET A 68 -4.22 -6.18 -8.89
N SER A 69 -3.50 -5.18 -8.37
CA SER A 69 -4.08 -4.17 -7.46
C SER A 69 -5.10 -3.25 -8.15
N CYS A 70 -5.13 -3.22 -9.48
CA CYS A 70 -5.96 -2.34 -10.30
C CYS A 70 -7.07 -3.09 -11.07
N THR A 71 -7.55 -4.23 -10.54
CA THR A 71 -8.44 -5.13 -11.30
C THR A 71 -9.73 -4.45 -11.81
N GLU A 72 -10.30 -3.52 -11.03
CA GLU A 72 -11.54 -2.81 -11.37
C GLU A 72 -11.30 -1.42 -11.97
N GLY A 73 -10.03 -1.01 -12.12
CA GLY A 73 -9.64 0.33 -12.57
C GLY A 73 -8.93 0.31 -13.91
N LYS A 74 -8.52 1.50 -14.36
CA LYS A 74 -7.67 1.69 -15.54
C LYS A 74 -6.22 1.80 -15.09
N PHE A 75 -5.46 0.73 -15.30
CA PHE A 75 -4.02 0.71 -15.01
C PHE A 75 -3.23 1.56 -16.02
N SER A 76 -2.23 2.30 -15.54
CA SER A 76 -1.24 2.99 -16.35
C SER A 76 0.15 2.88 -15.73
N LEU A 77 1.19 2.99 -16.56
CA LEU A 77 2.57 3.20 -16.09
C LEU A 77 2.87 4.68 -15.83
N ASP A 78 1.98 5.57 -16.28
CA ASP A 78 2.04 6.98 -15.97
C ASP A 78 1.45 7.25 -14.57
N ALA A 79 1.84 8.37 -13.97
CA ALA A 79 1.24 8.84 -12.71
C ALA A 79 -0.22 9.28 -12.91
N CYS A 80 -0.96 9.32 -11.81
CA CYS A 80 -2.30 9.91 -11.77
C CYS A 80 -2.29 11.39 -12.20
N PRO A 81 -3.38 11.90 -12.80
CA PRO A 81 -3.54 13.33 -13.02
C PRO A 81 -3.42 14.09 -11.70
N TYR A 82 -2.47 15.01 -11.56
CA TYR A 82 -2.29 15.69 -10.28
C TYR A 82 -3.51 16.54 -9.89
N SER A 83 -3.83 16.55 -8.58
CA SER A 83 -4.79 17.46 -7.97
C SER A 83 -4.03 18.49 -7.13
N ASP A 84 -4.22 19.78 -7.43
CA ASP A 84 -3.57 20.87 -6.69
C ASP A 84 -3.98 20.93 -5.21
N LEU A 85 -5.14 20.36 -4.88
CA LEU A 85 -5.67 20.33 -3.52
C LEU A 85 -5.08 19.20 -2.66
N GLY A 86 -4.28 18.32 -3.27
CA GLY A 86 -3.57 17.25 -2.58
C GLY A 86 -4.21 15.88 -2.70
N GLY A 87 -3.57 14.93 -2.02
CA GLY A 87 -3.99 13.54 -1.94
C GLY A 87 -3.59 12.92 -0.62
N CYS A 88 -4.15 11.75 -0.33
CA CYS A 88 -3.83 10.99 0.86
C CYS A 88 -2.68 10.02 0.60
N GLN A 89 -1.51 10.31 1.17
CA GLN A 89 -0.35 9.44 1.12
C GLN A 89 -0.46 8.38 2.22
N ALA A 90 -0.51 7.12 1.82
CA ALA A 90 -0.42 5.99 2.73
C ALA A 90 1.04 5.54 2.90
N THR A 91 1.39 5.14 4.12
CA THR A 91 2.67 4.54 4.49
C THR A 91 3.90 5.31 3.96
N PRO A 92 3.99 6.63 4.25
CA PRO A 92 5.04 7.49 3.73
C PRO A 92 6.45 7.01 4.13
N GLY A 93 7.37 6.98 3.17
CA GLY A 93 8.77 6.61 3.40
C GLY A 93 9.01 5.10 3.52
N THR A 94 8.01 4.27 3.20
CA THR A 94 8.14 2.82 3.22
C THR A 94 8.34 2.24 1.81
N VAL A 95 8.68 0.96 1.72
CA VAL A 95 8.81 0.22 0.45
C VAL A 95 7.49 0.04 -0.31
N SER A 96 6.37 0.28 0.37
CA SER A 96 5.01 0.14 -0.12
C SER A 96 4.25 1.43 0.16
N GLU A 97 4.63 2.52 -0.50
CA GLU A 97 3.97 3.83 -0.39
C GLU A 97 2.91 3.97 -1.49
N SER A 98 1.80 4.65 -1.22
CA SER A 98 0.84 5.01 -2.27
C SER A 98 0.22 6.38 -2.00
N ILE A 99 -0.30 7.02 -3.05
CA ILE A 99 -1.06 8.26 -2.90
C ILE A 99 -2.41 8.10 -3.57
N ILE A 100 -3.47 8.32 -2.80
CA ILE A 100 -4.84 8.36 -3.30
C ILE A 100 -5.18 9.82 -3.58
N TRP A 101 -5.35 10.13 -4.85
CA TRP A 101 -5.86 11.42 -5.32
C TRP A 101 -7.37 11.37 -5.41
N SER A 102 -8.01 12.41 -4.88
CA SER A 102 -9.47 12.57 -4.93
C SER A 102 -9.83 13.61 -5.99
N TYR A 103 -10.86 13.29 -6.75
CA TYR A 103 -11.41 14.09 -7.83
C TYR A 103 -12.91 14.24 -7.60
N ASP A 104 -13.50 15.24 -8.22
CA ASP A 104 -14.91 15.27 -8.53
C ASP A 104 -15.19 14.37 -9.74
N TYR A 105 -16.48 14.15 -10.04
CA TYR A 105 -16.92 13.32 -11.15
C TYR A 105 -16.27 13.75 -12.48
N GLY A 106 -15.72 12.78 -13.21
CA GLY A 106 -15.04 13.04 -14.49
C GLY A 106 -13.60 13.57 -14.37
N GLY A 107 -12.98 13.46 -13.19
CA GLY A 107 -11.55 13.74 -13.01
C GLY A 107 -11.22 15.21 -12.80
N GLN A 108 -12.24 16.04 -12.56
CA GLN A 108 -12.02 17.42 -12.11
C GLN A 108 -11.50 17.41 -10.67
N PRO A 109 -10.71 18.40 -10.23
CA PRO A 109 -10.37 18.52 -8.82
C PRO A 109 -11.63 18.68 -7.97
N ILE A 110 -11.62 18.11 -6.76
CA ILE A 110 -12.64 18.41 -5.73
C ILE A 110 -12.62 19.90 -5.36
N SER A 111 -13.62 20.37 -4.62
CA SER A 111 -13.59 21.72 -4.04
C SER A 111 -12.63 21.80 -2.84
N ALA A 112 -12.25 23.03 -2.46
CA ALA A 112 -11.39 23.26 -1.29
C ALA A 112 -12.05 22.81 0.02
N GLU A 113 -13.38 22.90 0.12
CA GLU A 113 -14.12 22.43 1.29
C GLU A 113 -14.06 20.90 1.40
N GLU A 114 -14.33 20.19 0.30
CA GLU A 114 -14.23 18.73 0.23
C GLU A 114 -12.81 18.24 0.50
N ALA A 115 -11.80 18.92 -0.04
CA ALA A 115 -10.40 18.65 0.25
C ALA A 115 -10.09 18.81 1.74
N GLY A 116 -10.70 19.79 2.41
CA GLY A 116 -10.58 19.98 3.85
C GLY A 116 -11.08 18.77 4.64
N TYR A 117 -12.26 18.22 4.28
CA TYR A 117 -12.78 17.01 4.91
C TYR A 117 -11.94 15.77 4.59
N ALA A 118 -11.51 15.61 3.35
CA ALA A 118 -10.65 14.50 2.93
C ALA A 118 -9.29 14.53 3.64
N ALA A 119 -8.69 15.71 3.80
CA ALA A 119 -7.45 15.89 4.54
C ALA A 119 -7.60 15.52 6.02
N GLN A 120 -8.70 15.91 6.67
CA GLN A 120 -8.97 15.52 8.06
C GLN A 120 -9.09 14.00 8.19
N ALA A 121 -9.86 13.35 7.32
CA ALA A 121 -9.99 11.90 7.31
C ALA A 121 -8.66 11.19 7.07
N CYS A 122 -7.88 11.67 6.11
CA CYS A 122 -6.55 11.13 5.81
C CYS A 122 -5.59 11.25 7.01
N ASN A 123 -5.53 12.42 7.63
CA ASN A 123 -4.62 12.68 8.75
C ASN A 123 -5.08 12.02 10.07
N ALA A 124 -6.34 11.58 10.15
CA ALA A 124 -6.85 10.86 11.31
C ALA A 124 -6.32 9.42 11.39
N MET A 125 -5.90 8.83 10.27
CA MET A 125 -5.30 7.50 10.28
C MET A 125 -3.80 7.61 10.59
N SER A 126 -3.31 6.78 11.51
CA SER A 126 -1.92 6.84 12.01
C SER A 126 -0.85 6.51 10.97
N ILE A 127 -1.26 5.94 9.83
CA ILE A 127 -0.36 5.46 8.77
C ILE A 127 -0.40 6.34 7.53
N SER A 128 -1.12 7.46 7.55
CA SER A 128 -1.27 8.31 6.36
C SER A 128 -1.16 9.79 6.67
N LYS A 129 -0.89 10.54 5.61
CA LYS A 129 -0.68 11.98 5.65
C LYS A 129 -1.29 12.60 4.39
N TRP A 130 -1.99 13.71 4.55
CA TRP A 130 -2.38 14.56 3.43
C TRP A 130 -1.15 15.29 2.87
N VAL A 131 -0.94 15.23 1.56
CA VAL A 131 0.19 15.85 0.87
C VAL A 131 -0.27 16.69 -0.31
N LEU A 132 0.40 17.81 -0.51
CA LEU A 132 0.28 18.59 -1.74
C LEU A 132 1.31 18.13 -2.77
N PRO A 133 1.08 18.32 -4.08
CA PRO A 133 2.07 18.01 -5.11
C PRO A 133 3.45 18.65 -4.84
N SER A 134 3.47 19.87 -4.28
CA SER A 134 4.71 20.57 -3.93
C SER A 134 5.48 19.95 -2.77
N ASP A 135 4.83 19.14 -1.92
CA ASP A 135 5.50 18.40 -0.84
C ASP A 135 6.28 17.20 -1.37
N LEU A 136 5.89 16.68 -2.54
CA LEU A 136 6.50 15.51 -3.17
C LEU A 136 7.78 15.87 -3.95
N LEU A 137 7.92 17.14 -4.37
CA LEU A 137 9.09 17.63 -5.11
C LEU A 137 10.30 17.96 -4.23
N LYS A 138 10.15 17.92 -2.90
CA LYS A 138 11.18 18.29 -1.92
C LYS A 138 11.85 17.09 -1.25
N LYS A 139 11.51 15.86 -1.65
CA LYS A 139 12.09 14.62 -1.14
C LYS A 139 13.46 14.35 -1.78
#